data_AF-A0A1A0XL77-F1
#
_entry.id   AF-A0A1A0XL77-F1
#
_cell.length_a   1.000
_cell.length_b   1.000
_cell.length_c   1.000
_cell.angle_alpha   90.00
_cell.angle_beta   90.00
_cell.angle_gamma   90.00
#
_symmetry.space_group_name_H-M   'P 1'
#
loop_
_entity.id
_entity.type
_entity.pdbx_description
1 polymer ?
#
loop_
_entity_poly.entity_id
_entity_poly.type
_entity_poly.pdbx_seq_one_letter_code
_entity_poly.pdbx_strand_id
1 'polypeptide(L)'
;MSEYAPSSEYPSSGEPDCFHVSSVLNRDSIAAHGLDVRLMGAARGIAGSRRPEQDGCFIARGTWQRDYFVKMNNTGGPVDVWRVSNIDPEAFVTSPEGYSYVPGAIAASQLALTDTDIHPRE
;
A
#
# COMPACT_ATOMS: atom_id res chain seq x y z
N MET A 1 16.32 -30.70 -18.30
CA MET A 1 15.48 -29.95 -17.35
C MET A 1 16.42 -29.22 -16.41
N SER A 2 16.62 -27.92 -16.61
CA SER A 2 17.53 -27.11 -15.81
C SER A 2 16.65 -26.19 -14.97
N GLU A 3 16.65 -26.41 -13.66
CA GLU A 3 15.93 -25.61 -12.69
C GLU A 3 16.57 -24.22 -12.62
N TYR A 4 15.84 -23.23 -13.13
CA TYR A 4 16.17 -21.82 -13.00
C TYR A 4 15.66 -21.36 -11.63
N ALA A 5 16.48 -21.49 -10.58
CA ALA A 5 16.21 -20.81 -9.32
C ALA A 5 16.65 -19.34 -9.50
N PRO A 6 15.75 -18.34 -9.41
CA PRO A 6 16.16 -16.95 -9.54
C PRO A 6 17.01 -16.54 -8.33
N SER A 7 18.16 -15.96 -8.67
CA SER A 7 19.18 -15.41 -7.79
C SER A 7 18.63 -14.54 -6.67
N SER A 8 19.18 -14.79 -5.50
CA SER A 8 19.01 -14.04 -4.27
C SER A 8 19.54 -12.60 -4.41
N GLU A 9 18.68 -11.67 -4.80
CA GLU A 9 18.86 -10.24 -4.55
C GLU A 9 17.94 -9.79 -3.40
N TYR A 10 18.22 -10.28 -2.20
CA TYR A 10 17.66 -9.70 -0.98
C TYR A 10 18.58 -8.56 -0.53
N PRO A 11 18.15 -7.29 -0.53
CA PRO A 11 18.95 -6.23 0.05
C PRO A 11 19.20 -6.50 1.53
N SER A 12 20.44 -6.29 1.98
CA SER A 12 20.87 -6.48 3.37
C SER A 12 20.15 -5.53 4.33
N SER A 13 18.98 -5.96 4.82
CA SER A 13 18.38 -5.71 6.14
C SER A 13 16.99 -6.34 6.17
N GLY A 14 16.93 -7.67 6.11
CA GLY A 14 15.90 -8.57 6.66
C GLY A 14 14.40 -8.42 6.39
N GLU A 15 13.87 -7.27 6.00
CA GLU A 15 12.44 -7.01 5.94
C GLU A 15 12.01 -6.65 4.50
N PRO A 16 10.93 -7.27 4.00
CA PRO A 16 10.41 -6.95 2.68
C PRO A 16 9.90 -5.50 2.64
N ASP A 17 10.21 -4.78 1.57
CA ASP A 17 9.69 -3.43 1.36
C ASP A 17 8.17 -3.38 1.50
N CYS A 18 7.68 -2.44 2.31
CA CYS A 18 6.24 -2.25 2.54
C CYS A 18 5.72 -1.08 1.71
N PHE A 19 4.55 -1.25 1.10
CA PHE A 19 3.94 -0.23 0.25
C PHE A 19 2.46 -0.04 0.56
N HIS A 20 1.96 1.18 0.39
CA HIS A 20 0.55 1.50 0.37
C HIS A 20 0.18 2.12 -0.98
N VAL A 21 -0.92 1.67 -1.57
CA VAL A 21 -1.44 2.21 -2.84
C VAL A 21 -2.74 2.95 -2.55
N SER A 22 -2.83 4.21 -2.96
CA SER A 22 -4.00 5.06 -2.71
C SER A 22 -4.30 5.93 -3.92
N SER A 23 -5.53 6.43 -4.03
CA SER A 23 -5.86 7.42 -5.07
C SER A 23 -5.03 8.69 -4.90
N VAL A 24 -4.62 9.31 -6.01
CA VAL A 24 -3.91 10.60 -5.97
C VAL A 24 -4.71 11.70 -5.25
N LEU A 25 -6.04 11.57 -5.20
CA LEU A 25 -6.92 12.52 -4.51
C LEU A 25 -6.69 12.53 -2.99
N ASN A 26 -6.08 11.49 -2.43
CA ASN A 26 -5.70 11.43 -1.02
C ASN A 26 -4.27 11.95 -0.77
N ARG A 27 -3.50 12.32 -1.82
CA ARG A 27 -2.07 12.64 -1.70
C ARG A 27 -1.78 13.72 -0.67
N ASP A 28 -2.48 14.85 -0.74
CA ASP A 28 -2.27 15.97 0.18
C ASP A 28 -2.62 15.60 1.63
N SER A 29 -3.71 14.83 1.82
CA SER A 29 -4.12 14.35 3.14
C SER A 29 -3.08 13.38 3.72
N ILE A 30 -2.59 12.44 2.91
CA ILE A 30 -1.58 11.46 3.33
C ILE A 30 -0.26 12.16 3.67
N ALA A 31 0.16 13.14 2.87
CA ALA A 31 1.37 13.92 3.12
C ALA A 31 1.28 14.72 4.43
N ALA A 32 0.11 15.28 4.74
CA ALA A 32 -0.09 16.12 5.92
C ALA A 32 -0.35 15.32 7.22
N HIS A 33 -1.05 14.18 7.12
CA HIS A 33 -1.61 13.49 8.28
C HIS A 33 -1.18 12.02 8.40
N GLY A 34 -0.52 11.48 7.37
CA GLY A 34 -0.19 10.06 7.29
C GLY A 34 -1.34 9.22 6.75
N LEU A 35 -1.20 7.90 6.83
CA LEU A 35 -2.26 6.97 6.43
C LEU A 35 -3.26 6.83 7.56
N ASP A 36 -4.40 7.50 7.46
CA ASP A 36 -5.52 7.38 8.39
C ASP A 36 -6.82 7.25 7.59
N VAL A 37 -7.48 6.10 7.68
CA VAL A 37 -8.71 5.81 6.92
C VAL A 37 -9.84 6.80 7.19
N ARG A 38 -9.82 7.49 8.34
CA ARG A 38 -10.79 8.53 8.70
C ARG A 38 -10.54 9.84 7.95
N LEU A 39 -9.31 10.04 7.46
CA LEU A 39 -8.86 11.25 6.75
C LEU A 39 -8.60 11.00 5.25
N MET A 40 -8.73 9.74 4.78
CA MET A 40 -8.55 9.32 3.38
C MET A 40 -9.88 9.09 2.64
N GLY A 41 -10.85 10.00 2.82
CA GLY A 41 -12.21 9.88 2.27
C GLY A 41 -12.44 10.53 0.90
N ALA A 42 -11.42 11.07 0.25
CA ALA A 42 -11.58 11.84 -1.00
C ALA A 42 -11.89 10.96 -2.22
N ALA A 43 -11.55 9.67 -2.15
CA ALA A 43 -11.77 8.68 -3.21
C ALA A 43 -12.22 7.33 -2.63
N ARG A 44 -12.65 6.43 -3.52
CA ARG A 44 -12.86 5.02 -3.18
C ARG A 44 -11.52 4.35 -2.84
N GLY A 45 -11.56 3.29 -2.04
CA GLY A 45 -10.42 2.39 -1.86
C GLY A 45 -10.04 1.67 -3.14
N ILE A 46 -8.85 1.05 -3.16
CA ILE A 46 -8.32 0.30 -4.32
C ILE A 46 -9.26 -0.84 -4.75
N ALA A 47 -9.89 -1.53 -3.80
CA ALA A 47 -10.90 -2.55 -4.05
C ALA A 47 -12.27 -1.98 -4.47
N GLY A 48 -12.41 -0.66 -4.62
CA GLY A 48 -13.62 0.01 -5.11
C GLY A 48 -14.65 0.35 -4.02
N SER A 49 -14.34 0.05 -2.76
CA SER A 49 -15.17 0.36 -1.59
C SER A 49 -15.23 1.86 -1.30
N ARG A 50 -16.41 2.33 -0.87
CA ARG A 50 -16.65 3.75 -0.45
C ARG A 50 -16.46 3.99 1.04
N ARG A 51 -16.22 2.92 1.80
CA ARG A 51 -15.98 2.94 3.24
C ARG A 51 -14.74 2.09 3.52
N PRO A 52 -14.02 2.35 4.62
CA PRO A 52 -12.90 1.51 5.03
C PRO A 52 -13.39 0.06 5.19
N GLU A 53 -12.68 -0.88 4.56
CA GLU A 53 -12.94 -2.32 4.70
C GLU A 53 -12.46 -2.84 6.06
N GLN A 54 -11.44 -2.18 6.62
CA GLN A 54 -10.88 -2.44 7.94
C GLN A 54 -10.65 -1.10 8.66
N ASP A 55 -10.58 -1.11 9.99
CA ASP A 55 -10.12 0.03 10.79
C ASP A 55 -8.58 0.11 10.77
N GLY A 56 -8.03 0.24 9.56
CA GLY A 56 -6.60 0.18 9.32
C GLY A 56 -6.23 0.28 7.84
N CYS A 57 -4.93 0.42 7.60
CA CYS A 57 -4.38 0.68 6.27
C CYS A 57 -3.78 -0.59 5.68
N PHE A 58 -4.24 -0.99 4.50
CA PHE A 58 -3.66 -2.13 3.78
C PHE A 58 -2.22 -1.85 3.34
N ILE A 59 -1.35 -2.83 3.52
CA ILE A 59 0.07 -2.77 3.19
C ILE A 59 0.43 -3.95 2.28
N ALA A 60 0.94 -3.62 1.10
CA ALA A 60 1.63 -4.57 0.23
C ALA A 60 3.00 -4.91 0.80
N ARG A 61 3.26 -6.19 1.01
CA ARG A 61 4.57 -6.73 1.40
C ARG A 61 5.33 -7.13 0.14
N GLY A 62 6.20 -6.25 -0.32
CA GLY A 62 7.04 -6.41 -1.51
C GLY A 62 6.42 -5.82 -2.78
N THR A 63 7.28 -5.69 -3.80
CA THR A 63 6.95 -5.08 -5.09
C THR A 63 5.89 -5.87 -5.89
N TRP A 64 5.82 -7.19 -5.71
CA TRP A 64 4.80 -8.00 -6.38
C TRP A 64 3.38 -7.65 -5.91
N GLN A 65 3.15 -7.54 -4.60
CA GLN A 65 1.83 -7.14 -4.07
C GLN A 65 1.51 -5.67 -4.38
N ARG A 66 2.52 -4.79 -4.36
CA ARG A 66 2.39 -3.41 -4.83
C ARG A 66 1.81 -3.37 -6.25
N ASP A 67 2.43 -4.10 -7.18
CA ASP A 67 2.01 -4.12 -8.58
C ASP A 67 0.62 -4.75 -8.77
N TYR A 68 0.29 -5.73 -7.94
CA TYR A 68 -1.04 -6.32 -7.91
C TYR A 68 -2.11 -5.30 -7.52
N PHE A 69 -1.91 -4.51 -6.44
CA PHE A 69 -2.86 -3.48 -6.04
C PHE A 69 -2.97 -2.33 -7.05
N VAL A 70 -1.84 -1.93 -7.66
CA VAL A 70 -1.86 -0.95 -8.75
C VAL A 70 -2.72 -1.44 -9.93
N LYS A 71 -2.58 -2.72 -10.32
CA LYS A 71 -3.39 -3.31 -11.40
C LYS A 71 -4.87 -3.47 -11.02
N MET A 72 -5.15 -3.72 -9.74
CA MET A 72 -6.52 -3.84 -9.24
C MET A 72 -7.28 -2.51 -9.24
N ASN A 73 -6.58 -1.37 -9.21
CA ASN A 73 -7.13 -0.02 -9.04
C ASN A 73 -8.58 0.19 -9.54
N ASN A 74 -9.54 0.16 -8.62
CA ASN A 74 -10.95 0.48 -8.85
C ASN A 74 -11.34 1.87 -8.28
N THR A 75 -10.38 2.77 -8.11
CA THR A 75 -10.64 4.11 -7.53
C THR A 75 -11.38 5.04 -8.50
N GLY A 76 -11.31 4.75 -9.80
CA GLY A 76 -11.88 5.59 -10.87
C GLY A 76 -10.92 6.69 -11.38
N GLY A 77 -9.66 6.66 -10.97
CA GLY A 77 -8.62 7.60 -11.40
C GLY A 77 -7.21 7.05 -11.16
N PRO A 78 -6.17 7.88 -11.34
CA PRO A 78 -4.80 7.46 -11.07
C PRO A 78 -4.55 7.21 -9.57
N VAL A 79 -3.50 6.45 -9.29
CA VAL A 79 -3.06 6.09 -7.94
C VAL A 79 -1.59 6.44 -7.70
N ASP A 80 -1.26 6.67 -6.44
CA ASP A 80 0.09 6.85 -5.94
C ASP A 80 0.54 5.61 -5.16
N VAL A 81 1.86 5.41 -5.11
CA VAL A 81 2.51 4.40 -4.27
C VAL A 81 3.35 5.09 -3.21
N TRP A 82 3.11 4.71 -1.97
CA TRP A 82 3.86 5.16 -0.81
C TRP A 82 4.66 4.00 -0.25
N ARG A 83 5.98 4.12 -0.18
CA ARG A 83 6.81 3.22 0.62
C ARG A 83 6.55 3.54 2.10
N VAL A 84 6.38 2.49 2.89
CA VAL A 84 6.15 2.57 4.32
C VAL A 84 7.32 1.92 5.04
N SER A 85 7.86 2.60 6.05
CA SER A 85 9.06 2.17 6.78
C SER A 85 8.82 2.18 8.29
N ASN A 86 9.66 1.45 9.02
CA ASN A 86 9.63 1.39 10.48
C ASN A 86 8.26 0.95 11.04
N ILE A 87 7.57 0.02 10.37
CA ILE A 87 6.38 -0.63 10.94
C ILE A 87 6.87 -1.78 11.83
N ASP A 88 6.32 -1.87 13.04
CA ASP A 88 6.51 -3.03 13.90
C ASP A 88 5.99 -4.31 13.19
N PRO A 89 6.83 -5.35 12.99
CA PRO A 89 6.39 -6.61 12.41
C PRO A 89 5.19 -7.25 13.12
N GLU A 90 5.01 -6.99 14.42
CA GLU A 90 3.87 -7.51 15.20
C GLU A 90 2.57 -6.71 14.99
N ALA A 91 2.64 -5.53 14.36
CA ALA A 91 1.47 -4.71 14.06
C ALA A 91 0.67 -5.18 12.84
N PHE A 92 1.23 -6.09 12.04
CA PHE A 92 0.55 -6.63 10.86
C PHE A 92 -0.56 -7.60 11.23
N VAL A 93 -1.76 -7.34 10.71
CA VAL A 93 -2.92 -8.23 10.80
C VAL A 93 -3.28 -8.71 9.40
N THR A 94 -3.71 -9.96 9.30
CA THR A 94 -4.26 -10.52 8.05
C THR A 94 -5.76 -10.30 8.03
N SER A 95 -6.27 -9.64 6.99
CA SER A 95 -7.70 -9.44 6.77
C SER A 95 -8.38 -10.76 6.36
N PRO A 96 -9.72 -10.88 6.48
CA PRO A 96 -10.46 -12.05 6.02
C PRO A 96 -10.21 -12.45 4.54
N GLU A 97 -9.86 -11.48 3.70
CA GLU A 97 -9.53 -11.60 2.28
C GLU A 97 -8.07 -12.05 2.04
N GLY A 98 -7.27 -12.19 3.10
CA GLY A 98 -5.89 -12.65 3.04
C GLY A 98 -4.85 -11.55 2.80
N TYR A 99 -5.22 -10.28 2.89
CA TYR A 99 -4.29 -9.16 2.72
C TYR A 99 -3.75 -8.66 4.06
N SER A 100 -2.51 -8.17 4.07
CA SER A 100 -1.92 -7.56 5.25
C SER A 100 -2.40 -6.12 5.42
N TYR A 101 -2.77 -5.75 6.64
CA TYR A 101 -3.06 -4.37 7.02
C TYR A 101 -2.50 -4.06 8.40
N VAL A 102 -2.32 -2.77 8.67
CA VAL A 102 -1.92 -2.27 9.99
C VAL A 102 -3.11 -1.53 10.60
N PRO A 103 -3.60 -1.94 11.78
CA PRO A 103 -4.69 -1.25 12.47
C PRO A 103 -4.33 0.20 12.79
N GLY A 104 -5.33 1.08 12.72
CA GLY A 104 -5.15 2.49 13.04
C GLY A 104 -4.36 3.27 11.98
N ALA A 105 -3.71 4.35 12.43
CA ALA A 105 -3.02 5.30 11.56
C ALA A 105 -1.50 5.07 11.51
N ILE A 106 -0.90 5.33 10.35
CA ILE A 106 0.56 5.31 10.14
C ILE A 106 1.04 6.74 9.95
N ALA A 107 2.05 7.16 10.71
CA ALA A 107 2.51 8.55 10.71
C ALA A 107 3.13 8.95 9.37
N ALA A 108 2.95 10.22 8.96
CA ALA A 108 3.54 10.76 7.73
C ALA A 108 5.08 10.62 7.68
N SER A 109 5.76 10.66 8.83
CA SER A 109 7.21 10.46 8.94
C SER A 109 7.67 9.04 8.56
N GLN A 110 6.75 8.08 8.48
CA GLN A 110 7.00 6.70 8.06
C GLN A 110 6.74 6.49 6.56
N LEU A 111 6.33 7.54 5.84
CA LEU A 111 5.90 7.46 4.46
C LEU A 111 6.89 8.17 3.53
N ALA A 112 7.16 7.54 2.39
CA ALA A 112 7.85 8.16 1.28
C ALA A 112 7.05 7.90 -0.01
N LEU A 113 6.65 8.97 -0.71
CA LEU A 113 6.00 8.86 -2.01
C LEU A 113 7.03 8.38 -3.05
N THR A 114 6.83 7.20 -3.65
CA THR A 114 7.79 6.60 -4.59
C THR A 114 7.34 6.71 -6.04
N ASP A 115 6.06 6.52 -6.28
CA ASP A 115 5.49 6.55 -7.63
C ASP A 115 4.19 7.37 -7.60
N THR A 116 3.99 8.17 -8.64
CA THR A 116 2.86 9.12 -8.70
C THR A 116 2.07 8.98 -9.97
N ASP A 117 0.79 9.32 -9.89
CA ASP A 117 -0.09 9.50 -11.06
C ASP A 117 -0.12 8.26 -11.98
N ILE A 118 -0.11 7.06 -11.37
CA ILE A 118 -0.15 5.80 -12.11
C ILE A 118 -1.58 5.60 -12.62
N HIS A 119 -1.75 5.68 -13.94
CA HIS A 119 -3.03 5.44 -14.59
C HIS A 119 -3.36 3.94 -14.63
N PRO A 120 -4.64 3.57 -14.47
CA PRO A 120 -5.09 2.21 -14.75
C PRO A 120 -4.78 1.87 -16.22
N ARG A 121 -4.34 0.63 -16.46
CA ARG A 121 -4.11 0.17 -17.83
C ARG A 121 -5.48 -0.06 -18.49
N GLU A 122 -5.62 0.39 -19.74
CA GLU A 122 -6.79 0.17 -20.59
C GLU A 122 -7.10 -1.33 -20.81
#